data_AF-A0A661GT15-F1
#
_entry.id   AF-A0A661GT15-F1
#
_cell.length_a   1.000
_cell.length_b   1.000
_cell.length_c   1.000
_cell.angle_alpha   90.00
_cell.angle_beta   90.00
_cell.angle_gamma   90.00
#
_symmetry.space_group_name_H-M   'P 1'
#
loop_
_entity.id
_entity.type
_entity.pdbx_description
1 polymer ?
#
loop_
_entity_poly.entity_id
_entity_poly.type
_entity_poly.pdbx_seq_one_letter_code
_entity_poly.pdbx_strand_id
1 'polypeptide(L)'
;MQPFRQVVTSDFDAVNQLIIDELRSDVGLVEQIGHYLIDAGGKRLRPLLVLLVAQACAYKGKGHINLAVIIEFIHSATLLH
;
A
#
# COMPACT_ATOMS: atom_id res chain seq x y z
N MET A 1 1.83 -17.72 -6.86
CA MET A 1 2.07 -16.26 -6.90
C MET A 1 2.36 -15.84 -8.33
N GLN A 2 1.82 -14.71 -8.79
CA GLN A 2 2.10 -14.22 -10.16
C GLN A 2 3.54 -13.67 -10.25
N PRO A 3 4.30 -13.92 -11.34
CA PRO A 3 5.74 -13.61 -11.42
C PRO A 3 6.07 -12.14 -11.20
N PHE A 4 5.23 -11.23 -11.71
CA PHE A 4 5.46 -9.79 -11.57
C PHE A 4 5.44 -9.31 -10.11
N ARG A 5 4.72 -10.02 -9.21
CA ARG A 5 4.68 -9.67 -7.79
C ARG A 5 6.00 -9.96 -7.09
N GLN A 6 6.77 -10.94 -7.58
CA GLN A 6 8.04 -11.34 -6.95
C GLN A 6 9.07 -10.21 -6.97
N VAL A 7 9.08 -9.41 -8.03
CA VAL A 7 10.05 -8.31 -8.24
C VAL A 7 9.87 -7.16 -7.24
N VAL A 8 8.68 -7.06 -6.63
CA VAL A 8 8.31 -5.97 -5.72
C VAL A 8 7.82 -6.49 -4.37
N THR A 9 8.09 -7.75 -4.02
CA THR A 9 7.56 -8.35 -2.77
C THR A 9 8.03 -7.59 -1.53
N SER A 10 9.34 -7.29 -1.42
CA SER A 10 9.87 -6.55 -0.28
C SER A 10 9.28 -5.14 -0.14
N ASP A 11 9.12 -4.42 -1.26
CA ASP A 11 8.54 -3.08 -1.23
C ASP A 11 7.04 -3.14 -0.92
N PHE A 12 6.36 -4.18 -1.38
CA PHE A 12 4.94 -4.40 -1.12
C PHE A 12 4.69 -4.70 0.37
N ASP A 13 5.56 -5.47 1.01
CA ASP A 13 5.51 -5.70 2.46
C ASP A 13 5.77 -4.40 3.24
N ALA A 14 6.71 -3.57 2.78
CA ALA A 14 6.94 -2.25 3.37
C ALA A 14 5.74 -1.30 3.23
N VAL A 15 5.04 -1.34 2.09
CA VAL A 15 3.78 -0.60 1.89
C VAL A 15 2.71 -1.08 2.86
N ASN A 16 2.56 -2.40 3.06
CA ASN A 16 1.58 -2.93 4.01
C ASN A 16 1.87 -2.48 5.43
N GLN A 17 3.14 -2.52 5.84
CA GLN A 17 3.56 -2.08 7.16
C GLN A 17 3.32 -0.58 7.36
N LEU A 18 3.68 0.24 6.38
CA LEU A 18 3.49 1.69 6.46
C LEU A 18 2.00 2.07 6.52
N ILE A 19 1.11 1.33 5.86
CA ILE A 19 -0.34 1.52 6.00
C ILE A 19 -0.81 1.30 7.45
N ILE A 20 -0.31 0.27 8.13
CA ILE A 20 -0.64 0.01 9.55
C ILE A 20 -0.15 1.17 10.40
N ASP A 21 1.11 1.57 10.20
CA ASP A 21 1.76 2.56 11.05
C ASP A 21 1.11 3.94 10.94
N GLU A 22 0.66 4.33 9.74
CA GLU A 22 -0.02 5.61 9.49
C GLU A 22 -1.50 5.62 9.96
N LEU A 23 -2.11 4.46 10.20
CA LEU A 23 -3.50 4.36 10.68
C LEU A 23 -3.61 4.09 12.19
N ARG A 24 -2.48 4.07 12.91
CA ARG A 24 -2.49 4.05 14.38
C ARG A 24 -3.14 5.32 14.91
N SER A 25 -4.14 5.15 15.76
CA SER A 25 -4.95 6.26 16.26
C SER A 25 -5.59 5.91 17.58
N ASP A 26 -5.72 6.89 18.48
CA ASP A 26 -6.49 6.76 19.72
C ASP A 26 -7.99 6.54 19.45
N VAL A 27 -8.44 6.75 18.21
CA VAL A 27 -9.81 6.48 17.75
C VAL A 27 -9.87 5.08 17.15
N GLY A 28 -10.44 4.13 17.88
CA GLY A 28 -10.48 2.71 17.47
C GLY A 28 -11.13 2.43 16.10
N LEU A 29 -12.06 3.29 15.63
CA LEU A 29 -12.63 3.16 14.27
C LEU A 29 -11.57 3.33 13.17
N VAL A 30 -10.57 4.19 13.39
CA VAL A 30 -9.49 4.42 12.43
C VAL A 30 -8.58 3.20 12.33
N GLU A 31 -8.26 2.57 13.47
CA GLU A 31 -7.49 1.32 13.50
C GLU A 31 -8.22 0.17 12.80
N GLN A 32 -9.54 0.06 13.01
CA GLN A 32 -10.39 -0.94 12.35
C GLN A 32 -10.36 -0.79 10.82
N ILE A 33 -10.33 0.45 10.31
CA ILE A 33 -10.18 0.70 8.86
C ILE A 33 -8.83 0.19 8.38
N GLY A 34 -7.74 0.42 9.12
CA GLY A 34 -6.41 -0.05 8.74
C GLY A 34 -6.32 -1.57 8.64
N HIS A 35 -6.87 -2.28 9.62
CA HIS A 35 -6.97 -3.74 9.57
C HIS A 35 -7.86 -4.21 8.43
N TYR A 36 -9.04 -3.61 8.24
CA TYR A 36 -9.92 -3.94 7.13
C TYR A 36 -9.22 -3.78 5.78
N LEU A 37 -8.44 -2.72 5.56
CA LEU A 37 -7.74 -2.52 4.30
C LEU A 37 -6.72 -3.63 4.00
N ILE A 38 -6.08 -4.18 5.03
CA ILE A 38 -5.10 -5.26 4.90
C ILE A 38 -5.80 -6.61 4.71
N ASP A 39 -6.81 -6.87 5.54
CA ASP A 39 -7.52 -8.14 5.60
C ASP A 39 -8.52 -8.34 4.46
N ALA A 40 -9.05 -7.25 3.87
CA ALA A 40 -9.95 -7.31 2.72
C ALA A 40 -9.30 -7.96 1.49
N GLY A 41 -7.99 -8.24 1.52
CA GLY A 41 -7.36 -9.15 0.57
C GLY A 41 -7.42 -8.66 -0.88
N GLY A 42 -7.62 -7.36 -1.08
CA GLY A 42 -7.62 -6.75 -2.40
C GLY A 42 -6.32 -7.06 -3.12
N LYS A 43 -6.36 -7.18 -4.45
CA LYS A 43 -5.14 -7.36 -5.26
C LYS A 43 -4.14 -6.20 -5.05
N ARG A 44 -4.59 -5.09 -4.44
CA ARG A 44 -3.81 -3.86 -4.15
C ARG A 44 -3.08 -3.42 -5.41
N LEU A 45 -3.84 -3.40 -6.51
CA LEU A 45 -3.32 -3.22 -7.85
C LEU A 45 -2.69 -1.84 -8.02
N ARG A 46 -3.22 -0.83 -7.31
CA ARG A 46 -2.74 0.56 -7.37
C ARG A 46 -1.34 0.72 -6.75
N PRO A 47 -1.10 0.34 -5.48
CA PRO A 47 0.26 0.39 -4.92
C PRO A 47 1.19 -0.55 -5.69
N LEU A 48 0.73 -1.73 -6.10
CA LEU A 48 1.54 -2.64 -6.92
C LEU A 48 2.01 -1.97 -8.22
N LEU A 49 1.13 -1.25 -8.91
CA LEU A 49 1.48 -0.53 -10.15
C LEU A 49 2.54 0.54 -9.88
N VAL A 50 2.42 1.31 -8.79
CA VAL A 50 3.42 2.31 -8.38
C VAL A 50 4.79 1.65 -8.17
N LEU A 51 4.85 0.54 -7.45
CA LEU A 51 6.10 -0.18 -7.18
C LEU A 51 6.72 -0.74 -8.46
N LEU A 52 5.91 -1.35 -9.34
CA LEU A 52 6.38 -1.89 -10.61
C LEU A 52 6.92 -0.79 -11.53
N VAL A 53 6.27 0.37 -11.58
CA VAL A 53 6.72 1.52 -12.37
C VAL A 53 8.01 2.10 -11.80
N ALA A 54 8.14 2.22 -10.47
CA ALA A 54 9.38 2.67 -9.84
C ALA A 54 10.57 1.76 -10.21
N GLN A 55 10.37 0.44 -10.18
CA GLN A 55 11.38 -0.53 -10.60
C GLN A 55 11.67 -0.44 -12.10
N ALA A 56 10.65 -0.33 -12.95
CA ALA A 56 10.81 -0.18 -14.39
C ALA A 56 11.57 1.09 -14.79
N CYS A 57 11.41 2.17 -14.01
CA CYS A 57 12.14 3.42 -14.18
C CYS A 57 13.52 3.44 -13.48
N ALA A 58 13.96 2.31 -12.91
CA ALA A 58 15.21 2.18 -12.17
C ALA A 58 15.39 3.21 -11.04
N TYR A 59 14.30 3.65 -10.42
CA TYR A 59 14.32 4.59 -9.31
C TYR A 59 15.11 4.02 -8.12
N LYS A 60 15.97 4.84 -7.51
CA LYS A 60 16.87 4.41 -6.42
C LYS A 60 16.53 4.99 -5.05
N GLY A 61 15.53 5.88 -4.99
CA GLY A 61 15.06 6.44 -3.73
C GLY A 61 14.08 5.50 -3.01
N LYS A 62 13.46 6.03 -1.95
CA LYS A 62 12.44 5.32 -1.16
C LYS A 62 11.03 5.93 -1.27
N GLY A 63 10.89 7.03 -2.01
CA GLY A 63 9.63 7.78 -2.10
C GLY A 63 8.49 7.01 -2.76
N HIS A 64 8.77 5.97 -3.53
CA HIS A 64 7.76 5.12 -4.18
C HIS A 64 6.92 4.34 -3.17
N ILE A 65 7.47 4.01 -2.00
CA ILE A 65 6.72 3.38 -0.90
C ILE A 65 5.67 4.36 -0.35
N ASN A 66 6.08 5.59 -0.01
CA ASN A 66 5.16 6.62 0.47
C ASN A 66 4.09 6.94 -0.59
N LEU A 67 4.49 7.05 -1.86
CA LEU A 67 3.55 7.29 -2.95
C LEU A 67 2.53 6.14 -3.09
N ALA A 68 2.97 4.88 -2.98
CA ALA A 68 2.09 3.73 -3.03
C ALA A 68 1.06 3.74 -1.88
N VAL A 69 1.47 4.13 -0.67
CA VAL A 69 0.57 4.29 0.49
C VAL A 69 -0.43 5.44 0.26
N ILE A 70 0.03 6.61 -0.17
CA ILE A 70 -0.82 7.77 -0.45
C ILE A 70 -1.92 7.41 -1.46
N ILE A 71 -1.54 6.72 -2.55
CA ILE A 71 -2.49 6.28 -3.58
C ILE A 71 -3.53 5.31 -3.02
N GLU A 72 -3.12 4.36 -2.17
CA GLU A 72 -4.05 3.41 -1.57
C GLU A 72 -4.97 4.07 -0.54
N PHE A 73 -4.50 5.07 0.22
CA PHE A 73 -5.34 5.85 1.11
C PHE A 73 -6.40 6.67 0.36
N ILE A 74 -6.02 7.34 -0.73
CA ILE A 74 -6.99 8.06 -1.58
C ILE A 74 -8.05 7.10 -2.12
N HIS A 75 -7.63 5.94 -2.63
CA HIS A 75 -8.58 4.93 -3.09
C HIS A 75 -9.52 4.45 -1.97
N SER A 76 -8.97 4.17 -0.79
CA SER A 76 -9.72 3.68 0.35
C SER A 76 -10.74 4.71 0.83
N ALA A 77 -10.35 5.98 0.92
CA ALA A 77 -11.26 7.07 1.25
C ALA A 77 -12.44 7.15 0.28
N THR A 78 -12.20 6.98 -1.03
CA THR A 78 -13.28 6.96 -2.04
C THR A 78 -14.21 5.74 -1.96
N LEU A 79 -13.82 4.66 -1.29
CA LEU A 79 -14.70 3.50 -1.07
C LEU A 79 -15.52 3.61 0.22
N LEU A 80 -14.99 4.34 1.22
CA LEU A 80 -15.65 4.55 2.51
C LEU A 80 -16.72 5.64 2.46
N HIS A 81 -16.57 6.61 1.55
CA HIS A 81 -17.59 7.62 1.23
C HIS A 81 -18.65 7.04 0.30
#